data_AF-A0A7J4CV64-F1
#
_entry.id   AF-A0A7J4CV64-F1
#
_cell.length_a   1.000
_cell.length_b   1.000
_cell.length_c   1.000
_cell.angle_alpha   90.00
_cell.angle_beta   90.00
_cell.angle_gamma   90.00
#
_symmetry.space_group_name_H-M   'P 1'
#
loop_
_entity.id
_entity.type
_entity.pdbx_description
1 polymer ?
#
loop_
_entity_poly.entity_id
_entity_poly.type
_entity_poly.pdbx_seq_one_letter_code
_entity_poly.pdbx_strand_id
1 'polypeptide(L)'
;MSIVHRTFPLSRDERVMLALVEELRRKELLGDGNLWGSPDELLELSGGPTSELAEYSLLMGPPTMRAVARQPRRDMMPAGDLDGGSPLSGKPQLGPDPAPLRLEIEHWNGSEWQYSASHIGTNLGAALRTLESCTFPLDDDIGQLKKLPALPGNFAGALAYDLVQWTQPWRLRHPPEEDAILAILWRADRWLIH
;
A
#
# COMPACT_ATOMS: atom_id res chain seq x y z
N MET A 1 20.46 9.19 4.86
CA MET A 1 19.83 10.17 3.92
C MET A 1 19.13 11.24 4.76
N SER A 2 19.26 12.54 4.45
CA SER A 2 18.74 13.60 5.31
C SER A 2 17.25 13.88 5.09
N ILE A 3 16.46 13.92 6.15
CA ILE A 3 15.03 14.28 6.10
C ILE A 3 14.86 15.79 6.22
N VAL A 4 13.98 16.36 5.38
CA VAL A 4 13.51 17.74 5.52
C VAL A 4 12.14 17.71 6.18
N HIS A 5 12.04 18.25 7.39
CA HIS A 5 10.78 18.39 8.12
C HIS A 5 10.47 19.87 8.34
N ARG A 6 9.23 20.27 8.04
CA ARG A 6 8.71 21.63 8.26
C ARG A 6 7.33 21.55 8.86
N THR A 7 7.04 22.45 9.79
CA THR A 7 5.73 22.54 10.46
C THR A 7 5.13 23.90 10.20
N PHE A 8 3.83 23.94 9.93
CA PHE A 8 3.07 25.16 9.71
C PHE A 8 1.89 25.21 10.68
N PRO A 9 1.58 26.36 11.28
CA PRO A 9 0.39 26.49 12.11
C PRO A 9 -0.88 26.36 11.25
N LEU A 10 -1.73 25.40 11.58
CA LEU A 10 -3.03 25.21 10.93
C LEU A 10 -4.15 25.01 11.95
N SER A 11 -5.40 25.18 11.50
CA SER A 11 -6.59 24.89 12.33
C SER A 11 -6.69 23.38 12.59
N ARG A 12 -7.36 23.00 13.68
CA ARG A 12 -7.68 21.60 14.01
C ARG A 12 -8.92 21.08 13.26
N ASP A 13 -9.28 21.66 12.12
CA ASP A 13 -10.44 21.22 11.34
C ASP A 13 -10.03 20.07 10.42
N GLU A 14 -10.61 18.88 10.60
CA GLU A 14 -10.33 17.67 9.81
C GLU A 14 -10.52 17.88 8.30
N ARG A 15 -11.32 18.87 7.89
CA ARG A 15 -11.55 19.20 6.48
C ARG A 15 -10.39 19.94 5.82
N VAL A 16 -9.43 20.42 6.62
CA VAL A 16 -8.22 21.08 6.12
C VAL A 16 -7.48 20.21 5.13
N MET A 17 -7.29 18.93 5.43
CA MET A 17 -6.53 18.04 4.55
C MET A 17 -7.26 17.84 3.22
N LEU A 18 -8.59 17.70 3.25
CA LEU A 18 -9.41 17.61 2.03
C LEU A 18 -9.29 18.89 1.18
N ALA A 19 -9.40 20.07 1.80
CA ALA A 19 -9.24 21.35 1.09
C ALA A 19 -7.82 21.52 0.51
N LEU A 20 -6.80 21.02 1.23
CA LEU A 20 -5.41 21.05 0.79
C LEU A 20 -5.20 20.14 -0.43
N VAL A 21 -5.75 18.92 -0.44
CA VAL A 21 -5.68 18.03 -1.62
C VAL A 21 -6.23 18.73 -2.87
N GLU A 22 -7.41 19.34 -2.76
CA GLU A 22 -8.01 20.05 -3.89
C GLU A 22 -7.16 21.24 -4.35
N GLU A 23 -6.58 21.99 -3.42
CA GLU A 23 -5.69 23.10 -3.76
C GLU A 23 -4.41 22.63 -4.44
N LEU A 24 -3.80 21.54 -3.94
CA LEU A 24 -2.60 20.95 -4.54
C LEU A 24 -2.88 20.42 -5.96
N ARG A 25 -4.03 19.79 -6.18
CA ARG A 25 -4.46 19.34 -7.51
C ARG A 25 -4.68 20.53 -8.45
N ARG A 26 -5.36 21.59 -7.99
CA ARG A 26 -5.56 22.84 -8.74
C ARG A 26 -4.24 23.53 -9.13
N LYS A 27 -3.21 23.38 -8.30
CA LYS A 27 -1.87 23.92 -8.53
C LYS A 27 -0.95 22.98 -9.31
N GLU A 28 -1.47 21.87 -9.83
CA GLU A 28 -0.71 20.85 -10.57
C GLU A 28 0.47 20.30 -9.74
N LEU A 29 0.27 20.20 -8.42
CA LEU A 29 1.22 19.55 -7.50
C LEU A 29 0.83 18.10 -7.19
N LEU A 30 -0.43 17.73 -7.47
CA LEU A 30 -1.00 16.38 -7.44
C LEU A 30 -1.78 16.10 -8.74
N GLY A 31 -2.14 14.84 -8.97
CA GLY A 31 -2.88 14.39 -10.15
C GLY A 31 -2.06 14.47 -11.45
N ASP A 32 -2.72 14.40 -12.61
CA ASP A 32 -2.07 14.26 -13.92
C ASP A 32 -1.11 15.39 -14.30
N GLY A 33 -1.31 16.60 -13.77
CA GLY A 33 -0.46 17.77 -14.07
C GLY A 33 0.86 17.81 -13.31
N ASN A 34 1.06 16.93 -12.33
CA ASN A 34 2.23 16.99 -11.46
C ASN A 34 3.52 16.55 -12.18
N LEU A 35 4.64 17.21 -11.86
CA LEU A 35 5.96 16.90 -12.41
C LEU A 35 6.86 16.08 -11.47
N TRP A 36 6.31 15.61 -10.35
CA TRP A 36 7.10 15.11 -9.22
C TRP A 36 7.00 13.59 -8.99
N GLY A 37 6.10 12.92 -9.72
CA GLY A 37 5.85 11.48 -9.66
C GLY A 37 4.63 11.07 -10.49
N SER A 38 4.10 9.90 -10.20
CA SER A 38 2.86 9.37 -10.77
C SER A 38 1.64 10.21 -10.35
N PRO A 39 0.55 10.21 -11.13
CA PRO A 39 -0.72 10.80 -10.73
C PRO A 39 -1.46 10.03 -9.64
N ASP A 40 -0.96 8.86 -9.20
CA ASP A 40 -1.57 8.09 -8.11
C ASP A 40 -1.59 8.92 -6.81
N GLU A 41 -2.76 8.99 -6.15
CA GLU A 41 -2.97 9.75 -4.91
C GLU A 41 -3.41 8.81 -3.77
N LEU A 42 -2.90 9.03 -2.55
CA LEU A 42 -3.33 8.34 -1.33
C LEU A 42 -3.54 9.36 -0.20
N LEU A 43 -4.77 9.40 0.32
CA LEU A 43 -5.16 10.17 1.49
C LEU A 43 -5.74 9.20 2.54
N GLU A 44 -5.09 9.14 3.70
CA GLU A 44 -5.60 8.47 4.89
C GLU A 44 -6.18 9.55 5.81
N LEU A 45 -7.50 9.66 5.84
CA LEU A 45 -8.20 10.67 6.62
C LEU A 45 -8.60 10.10 7.99
N SER A 46 -8.12 10.74 9.05
CA SER A 46 -8.56 10.44 10.41
C SER A 46 -9.83 11.24 10.74
N GLY A 47 -11.00 10.60 10.56
CA GLY A 47 -12.33 11.18 10.88
C GLY A 47 -13.07 10.46 12.00
N GLY A 48 -12.36 9.66 12.81
CA GLY A 48 -12.94 8.93 13.94
C GLY A 48 -13.29 9.85 15.12
N PRO A 49 -14.00 9.37 16.14
CA PRO A 49 -14.13 10.12 17.39
C PRO A 49 -12.73 10.44 17.91
N THR A 50 -12.56 11.63 18.52
CA THR A 50 -11.33 12.08 19.18
C THR A 50 -11.01 11.13 20.33
N SER A 51 -10.40 10.01 19.97
CA SER A 51 -9.97 8.91 20.81
C SER A 51 -8.49 8.68 20.49
N GLU A 52 -7.75 8.10 21.42
CA GLU A 52 -6.28 7.95 21.38
C GLU A 52 -5.71 7.23 20.14
N LEU A 53 -6.56 6.68 19.25
CA LEU A 53 -6.14 5.88 18.10
C LEU A 53 -6.23 6.63 16.75
N ALA A 54 -6.92 7.77 16.68
CA ALA A 54 -7.20 8.47 15.43
C ALA A 54 -6.62 9.90 15.49
N GLU A 55 -5.29 10.01 15.42
CA GLU A 55 -4.58 11.27 15.70
C GLU A 55 -4.15 12.06 14.46
N TYR A 56 -3.88 11.38 13.34
CA TYR A 56 -3.23 12.00 12.19
C TYR A 56 -3.91 11.65 10.88
N SER A 57 -4.09 12.66 10.03
CA SER A 57 -4.38 12.47 8.61
C SER A 57 -3.09 12.52 7.80
N LEU A 58 -2.92 11.59 6.87
CA LEU A 58 -1.71 11.45 6.06
C LEU A 58 -2.04 11.59 4.58
N LEU A 59 -1.31 12.47 3.89
CA LEU A 59 -1.37 12.63 2.44
C LEU A 59 -0.01 12.31 1.84
N MET A 60 0.01 11.30 0.97
CA MET A 60 1.19 10.90 0.23
C MET A 60 1.47 11.90 -0.90
N GLY A 61 2.71 12.33 -1.06
CA GLY A 61 3.12 13.07 -2.27
C GLY A 61 3.21 12.16 -3.51
N PRO A 62 3.34 12.71 -4.72
CA PRO A 62 3.39 11.92 -5.96
C PRO A 62 4.46 10.81 -5.88
N PRO A 63 4.07 9.53 -5.98
CA PRO A 63 4.99 8.42 -5.78
C PRO A 63 5.80 8.15 -7.05
N THR A 64 7.02 7.63 -6.89
CA THR A 64 7.90 7.27 -8.03
C THR A 64 8.17 5.78 -8.14
N MET A 65 7.71 5.01 -7.15
CA MET A 65 7.89 3.58 -7.04
C MET A 65 6.67 2.96 -6.39
N ARG A 66 6.24 1.81 -6.89
CA ARG A 66 5.21 0.99 -6.26
C ARG A 66 5.53 -0.51 -6.36
N ALA A 67 4.94 -1.28 -5.47
CA ALA A 67 4.90 -2.73 -5.53
C ALA A 67 3.45 -3.16 -5.76
N VAL A 68 3.22 -4.03 -6.73
CA VAL A 68 1.89 -4.52 -7.09
C VAL A 68 1.85 -6.05 -6.96
N ALA A 69 0.83 -6.57 -6.30
CA ALA A 69 0.52 -8.00 -6.30
C ALA A 69 -0.69 -8.25 -7.20
N ARG A 70 -0.63 -9.30 -8.02
CA ARG A 70 -1.73 -9.71 -8.90
C ARG A 70 -2.09 -11.17 -8.66
N GLN A 71 -3.37 -11.49 -8.87
CA GLN A 71 -3.90 -12.83 -8.74
C GLN A 71 -3.24 -13.73 -9.80
N PRO A 72 -2.54 -14.81 -9.39
CA PRO A 72 -1.93 -15.73 -10.32
C PRO A 72 -2.97 -16.48 -11.16
N ARG A 73 -2.46 -17.08 -12.23
CA ARG A 73 -3.20 -17.97 -13.11
C ARG A 73 -3.93 -19.07 -12.34
N ARG A 74 -5.07 -19.50 -12.88
CA ARG A 74 -5.97 -20.47 -12.21
C ARG A 74 -5.35 -21.85 -12.00
N ASP A 75 -4.39 -22.24 -12.84
CA ASP A 75 -3.65 -23.50 -12.70
C ASP A 75 -2.68 -23.48 -11.50
N MET A 76 -2.12 -22.31 -11.16
CA MET A 76 -1.29 -22.11 -9.97
C MET A 76 -2.12 -21.96 -8.70
N MET A 77 -3.26 -21.29 -8.80
CA MET A 77 -4.18 -20.97 -7.68
C MET A 77 -5.60 -21.43 -8.04
N PRO A 78 -5.89 -22.74 -7.91
CA PRO A 78 -7.21 -23.28 -8.25
C PRO A 78 -8.26 -22.86 -7.23
N ALA A 79 -9.49 -22.71 -7.72
CA ALA A 79 -10.64 -22.44 -6.85
C ALA A 79 -10.90 -23.63 -5.90
N GLY A 80 -11.45 -23.32 -4.73
CA GLY A 80 -12.01 -24.31 -3.81
C GLY A 80 -13.23 -25.00 -4.41
N ASP A 81 -13.53 -26.19 -3.89
CA ASP A 81 -14.66 -26.97 -4.38
C ASP A 81 -16.00 -26.29 -4.03
N LEU A 82 -16.82 -26.10 -5.07
CA LEU A 82 -18.12 -25.44 -5.00
C LEU A 82 -19.19 -26.37 -4.41
N ASP A 83 -19.06 -27.68 -4.59
CA ASP A 83 -20.11 -28.67 -4.35
C ASP A 83 -20.01 -29.36 -2.98
N GLY A 84 -18.85 -29.31 -2.29
CA GLY A 84 -18.54 -30.22 -1.18
C GLY A 84 -18.32 -29.65 0.24
N GLY A 85 -18.44 -28.35 0.51
CA GLY A 85 -18.20 -27.90 1.90
C GLY A 85 -18.38 -26.42 2.18
N SER A 86 -19.56 -26.05 2.68
CA SER A 86 -19.80 -24.68 3.16
C SER A 86 -18.86 -24.35 4.31
N PRO A 87 -18.16 -23.20 4.33
CA PRO A 87 -17.44 -22.74 5.52
C PRO A 87 -18.35 -22.71 6.77
N LEU A 88 -19.65 -22.46 6.58
CA LEU A 88 -20.66 -22.46 7.65
C LEU A 88 -20.93 -23.85 8.24
N SER A 89 -20.55 -24.93 7.56
CA SER A 89 -20.59 -26.29 8.12
C SER A 89 -19.42 -26.61 9.05
N GLY A 90 -18.56 -25.64 9.34
CA GLY A 90 -17.42 -25.79 10.24
C GLY A 90 -16.26 -26.61 9.66
N LYS A 91 -16.26 -26.84 8.34
CA LYS A 91 -15.24 -27.59 7.61
C LYS A 91 -14.67 -26.74 6.48
N PRO A 92 -13.94 -25.64 6.79
CA PRO A 92 -13.33 -24.83 5.76
C PRO A 92 -12.34 -25.67 4.97
N GLN A 93 -12.37 -25.55 3.64
CA GLN A 93 -11.42 -26.23 2.79
C GLN A 93 -10.09 -25.48 2.82
N LEU A 94 -9.10 -26.10 3.46
CA LEU A 94 -7.72 -25.66 3.37
C LEU A 94 -7.11 -26.23 2.09
N GLY A 95 -6.35 -25.40 1.38
CA GLY A 95 -5.53 -25.82 0.27
C GLY A 95 -4.16 -26.32 0.73
N PRO A 96 -3.37 -26.87 -0.21
CA PRO A 96 -1.92 -26.84 -0.07
C PRO A 96 -1.48 -25.37 0.03
N ASP A 97 -0.23 -25.16 0.45
CA ASP A 97 0.36 -23.83 0.46
C ASP A 97 0.18 -23.16 -0.91
N PRO A 98 -0.20 -21.87 -0.95
CA PRO A 98 -0.38 -21.15 -2.19
C PRO A 98 0.95 -21.10 -2.96
N ALA A 99 0.86 -20.86 -4.27
CA ALA A 99 2.04 -20.48 -5.03
C ALA A 99 2.70 -19.24 -4.38
N PRO A 100 4.04 -19.09 -4.44
CA PRO A 100 4.71 -17.92 -3.86
C PRO A 100 4.10 -16.61 -4.33
N LEU A 101 3.83 -15.68 -3.39
CA LEU A 101 3.33 -14.35 -3.69
C LEU A 101 4.41 -13.56 -4.41
N ARG A 102 4.06 -13.02 -5.59
CA ARG A 102 4.91 -12.13 -6.37
C ARG A 102 4.49 -10.68 -6.14
N LEU A 103 5.47 -9.84 -5.83
CA LEU A 103 5.36 -8.39 -5.83
C LEU A 103 6.15 -7.86 -7.02
N GLU A 104 5.46 -7.23 -7.95
CA GLU A 104 6.06 -6.57 -9.11
C GLU A 104 6.42 -5.14 -8.71
N ILE A 105 7.72 -4.85 -8.79
CA ILE A 105 8.27 -3.53 -8.49
C ILE A 105 8.21 -2.71 -9.78
N GLU A 106 7.49 -1.61 -9.71
CA GLU A 106 7.28 -0.69 -10.82
C GLU A 106 7.83 0.70 -10.47
N HIS A 107 8.48 1.36 -11.43
CA HIS A 107 8.95 2.74 -11.30
C HIS A 107 8.24 3.64 -12.30
N TRP A 108 7.94 4.85 -11.88
CA TRP A 108 7.37 5.86 -12.75
C TRP A 108 8.45 6.46 -13.65
N ASN A 109 8.25 6.41 -14.97
CA ASN A 109 9.20 6.98 -15.94
C ASN A 109 8.88 8.43 -16.34
N GLY A 110 7.79 9.01 -15.81
CA GLY A 110 7.24 10.30 -16.24
C GLY A 110 5.92 10.21 -17.02
N SER A 111 5.52 9.01 -17.45
CA SER A 111 4.30 8.80 -18.27
C SER A 111 3.57 7.49 -17.96
N GLU A 112 4.28 6.45 -17.56
CA GLU A 112 3.70 5.15 -17.23
C GLU A 112 4.52 4.45 -16.13
N TRP A 113 3.87 3.49 -15.48
CA TRP A 113 4.52 2.58 -14.55
C TRP A 113 5.27 1.50 -15.33
N GLN A 114 6.59 1.44 -15.14
CA GLN A 114 7.45 0.47 -15.80
C GLN A 114 7.90 -0.61 -14.82
N TYR A 115 7.69 -1.87 -15.21
CA TYR A 115 8.25 -3.01 -14.50
C TYR A 115 9.78 -2.89 -14.39
N SER A 116 10.30 -3.15 -13.19
CA SER A 116 11.72 -3.14 -12.88
C SER A 116 12.19 -4.48 -12.34
N ALA A 117 11.50 -5.04 -11.35
CA ALA A 117 11.90 -6.27 -10.69
C ALA A 117 10.70 -7.05 -10.15
N SER A 118 10.93 -8.31 -9.81
CA SER A 118 9.96 -9.14 -9.09
C SER A 118 10.57 -9.59 -7.78
N HIS A 119 9.86 -9.34 -6.69
CA HIS A 119 10.17 -9.93 -5.40
C HIS A 119 9.19 -11.05 -5.09
N ILE A 120 9.67 -12.12 -4.44
CA ILE A 120 8.89 -13.34 -4.24
C ILE A 120 9.00 -13.76 -2.77
N GLY A 121 7.86 -14.11 -2.17
CA GLY A 121 7.78 -14.68 -0.83
C GLY A 121 6.82 -15.85 -0.75
N THR A 122 7.08 -16.79 0.16
CA THR A 122 6.22 -17.98 0.35
C THR A 122 4.87 -17.66 0.99
N ASN A 123 4.73 -16.50 1.62
CA ASN A 123 3.51 -15.97 2.21
C ASN A 123 3.54 -14.43 2.17
N LEU A 124 2.44 -13.77 2.55
CA LEU A 124 2.34 -12.31 2.51
C LEU A 124 3.47 -11.63 3.29
N GLY A 125 3.73 -12.07 4.54
CA GLY A 125 4.76 -11.47 5.37
C GLY A 125 6.18 -11.65 4.81
N ALA A 126 6.47 -12.81 4.22
CA ALA A 126 7.75 -13.07 3.57
C ALA A 126 7.92 -12.18 2.34
N ALA A 127 6.87 -12.00 1.54
CA ALA A 127 6.90 -11.12 0.38
C ALA A 127 7.09 -9.66 0.80
N LEU A 128 6.34 -9.16 1.79
CA LEU A 128 6.49 -7.78 2.28
C LEU A 128 7.89 -7.48 2.82
N ARG A 129 8.54 -8.43 3.50
CA ARG A 129 9.91 -8.25 3.99
C ARG A 129 10.92 -8.01 2.87
N THR A 130 10.68 -8.52 1.66
CA THR A 130 11.59 -8.26 0.52
C THR A 130 11.62 -6.77 0.14
N LEU A 131 10.57 -6.01 0.45
CA LEU A 131 10.47 -4.58 0.15
C LEU A 131 11.43 -3.74 0.99
N GLU A 132 12.04 -4.29 2.04
CA GLU A 132 13.10 -3.61 2.80
C GLU A 132 14.27 -3.19 1.91
N SER A 133 14.58 -3.99 0.88
CA SER A 133 15.60 -3.61 -0.12
C SER A 133 15.24 -2.41 -0.99
N CYS A 134 13.98 -1.97 -0.96
CA CYS A 134 13.46 -0.82 -1.68
C CYS A 134 13.30 0.42 -0.80
N THR A 135 13.55 0.33 0.51
CA THR A 135 13.51 1.47 1.43
C THR A 135 14.91 2.10 1.57
N PHE A 136 14.97 3.26 2.21
CA PHE A 136 16.23 3.93 2.49
C PHE A 136 16.51 3.94 4.00
N PRO A 137 17.74 3.65 4.44
CA PRO A 137 18.10 3.88 5.83
C PRO A 137 18.05 5.38 6.13
N LEU A 138 17.34 5.71 7.20
CA LEU A 138 17.20 7.06 7.73
C LEU A 138 18.04 7.17 9.00
N ASP A 139 18.89 8.18 9.05
CA ASP A 139 19.74 8.44 10.21
C ASP A 139 18.90 9.20 11.27
N ASP A 140 18.70 8.59 12.45
CA ASP A 140 17.94 9.20 13.57
C ASP A 140 18.89 9.83 14.60
N ASP A 141 19.79 10.70 14.14
CA ASP A 141 20.90 11.25 14.95
C ASP A 141 20.46 11.96 16.24
N ILE A 142 19.19 12.40 16.30
CA ILE A 142 18.63 13.22 17.38
C ILE A 142 17.27 12.70 17.90
N GLY A 143 16.88 11.47 17.57
CA GLY A 143 15.64 10.85 18.06
C GLY A 143 14.36 11.54 17.58
N GLN A 144 14.44 12.35 16.52
CA GLN A 144 13.31 13.11 15.98
C GLN A 144 12.43 12.24 15.09
N LEU A 145 12.99 11.20 14.46
CA LEU A 145 12.24 10.32 13.56
C LEU A 145 11.17 9.53 14.32
N LYS A 146 11.48 9.11 15.55
CA LYS A 146 10.54 8.40 16.45
C LYS A 146 9.30 9.20 16.83
N LYS A 147 9.28 10.51 16.59
CA LYS A 147 8.15 11.39 16.91
C LYS A 147 7.23 11.63 15.72
N LEU A 148 7.63 11.22 14.52
CA LEU A 148 6.81 11.37 13.32
C LEU A 148 5.85 10.18 13.19
N PRO A 149 4.57 10.42 12.87
CA PRO A 149 3.60 9.32 12.75
C PRO A 149 3.85 8.46 11.50
N ALA A 150 4.51 9.01 10.48
CA ALA A 150 4.97 8.29 9.31
C ALA A 150 6.37 8.75 8.90
N LEU A 151 7.19 7.81 8.41
CA LEU A 151 8.52 8.10 7.87
C LEU A 151 8.48 8.09 6.34
N PRO A 152 9.25 8.98 5.67
CA PRO A 152 9.42 8.91 4.23
C PRO A 152 10.20 7.65 3.83
N GLY A 153 9.97 7.15 2.62
CA GLY A 153 10.63 5.96 2.08
C GLY A 153 10.01 4.63 2.54
N ASN A 154 8.98 4.67 3.39
CA ASN A 154 8.16 3.52 3.74
C ASN A 154 7.04 3.29 2.72
N PHE A 155 6.41 2.12 2.80
CA PHE A 155 5.29 1.77 1.94
C PHE A 155 3.95 2.09 2.60
N ALA A 156 3.02 2.60 1.80
CA ALA A 156 1.62 2.77 2.14
C ALA A 156 0.75 2.36 0.94
N GLY A 157 -0.47 1.91 1.20
CA GLY A 157 -1.37 1.51 0.12
C GLY A 157 -2.48 0.58 0.55
N ALA A 158 -3.00 -0.19 -0.40
CA ALA A 158 -4.18 -1.00 -0.20
C ALA A 158 -3.89 -2.50 -0.42
N LEU A 159 -4.50 -3.31 0.43
CA LEU A 159 -4.45 -4.77 0.39
C LEU A 159 -5.87 -5.31 0.23
N ALA A 160 -6.12 -6.11 -0.81
CA ALA A 160 -7.39 -6.78 -1.01
C ALA A 160 -7.55 -7.92 0.00
N TYR A 161 -8.81 -8.19 0.39
CA TYR A 161 -9.14 -9.29 1.29
C TYR A 161 -8.67 -10.65 0.76
N ASP A 162 -8.67 -10.84 -0.56
CA ASP A 162 -8.25 -12.07 -1.23
C ASP A 162 -6.79 -12.45 -1.00
N LEU A 163 -5.96 -11.54 -0.48
CA LEU A 163 -4.63 -11.87 0.05
C LEU A 163 -4.67 -12.84 1.23
N VAL A 164 -5.84 -13.10 1.80
CA VAL A 164 -6.05 -14.15 2.80
C VAL A 164 -5.49 -15.49 2.33
N GLN A 165 -5.50 -15.77 1.01
CA GLN A 165 -4.89 -16.95 0.39
C GLN A 165 -3.40 -17.14 0.74
N TRP A 166 -2.68 -16.07 1.11
CA TRP A 166 -1.27 -16.06 1.50
C TRP A 166 -1.01 -15.75 2.97
N THR A 167 -2.05 -15.48 3.77
CA THR A 167 -1.93 -15.39 5.23
C THR A 167 -2.45 -16.64 5.93
N GLN A 168 -3.39 -17.33 5.28
CA GLN A 168 -3.93 -18.63 5.63
C GLN A 168 -4.06 -19.44 4.33
N PRO A 169 -3.80 -20.76 4.31
CA PRO A 169 -3.88 -21.54 3.09
C PRO A 169 -5.35 -21.84 2.72
N TRP A 170 -6.19 -20.81 2.57
CA TRP A 170 -7.60 -20.94 2.22
C TRP A 170 -7.75 -21.06 0.71
N ARG A 171 -8.50 -22.06 0.26
CA ARG A 171 -8.96 -22.13 -1.14
C ARG A 171 -10.25 -21.35 -1.27
N LEU A 172 -10.17 -20.16 -1.86
CA LEU A 172 -11.36 -19.37 -2.16
C LEU A 172 -12.20 -20.09 -3.21
N ARG A 173 -13.52 -20.12 -3.00
CA ARG A 173 -14.50 -20.65 -3.97
C ARG A 173 -14.66 -19.74 -5.19
N HIS A 174 -14.58 -18.44 -4.94
CA HIS A 174 -14.68 -17.39 -5.95
C HIS A 174 -13.42 -16.54 -5.87
N PRO A 175 -12.25 -17.10 -6.20
CA PRO A 175 -11.02 -16.32 -6.24
C PRO A 175 -11.15 -15.23 -7.32
N PRO A 176 -10.42 -14.11 -7.18
CA PRO A 176 -10.37 -13.08 -8.20
C PRO A 176 -9.98 -13.64 -9.59
N GLU A 177 -10.28 -12.87 -10.63
CA GLU A 177 -9.84 -13.16 -12.00
C GLU A 177 -8.30 -13.15 -12.09
N GLU A 178 -7.75 -13.83 -13.10
CA GLU A 178 -6.32 -13.76 -13.39
C GLU A 178 -5.91 -12.30 -13.62
N ASP A 179 -4.74 -11.92 -13.11
CA ASP A 179 -4.20 -10.56 -13.17
C ASP A 179 -4.96 -9.48 -12.38
N ALA A 180 -6.04 -9.84 -11.67
CA ALA A 180 -6.72 -8.93 -10.76
C ALA A 180 -5.75 -8.42 -9.68
N ILE A 181 -5.76 -7.12 -9.43
CA ILE A 181 -4.88 -6.49 -8.43
C ILE A 181 -5.31 -6.92 -7.03
N LEU A 182 -4.36 -7.49 -6.29
CA LEU A 182 -4.51 -7.93 -4.90
C LEU A 182 -3.87 -6.96 -3.91
N ALA A 183 -2.83 -6.23 -4.33
CA ALA A 183 -2.22 -5.18 -3.54
C ALA A 183 -1.62 -4.11 -4.44
N ILE A 184 -1.65 -2.88 -3.96
CA ILE A 184 -0.82 -1.78 -4.47
C ILE A 184 -0.20 -1.10 -3.26
N LEU A 185 1.13 -1.03 -3.24
CA LEU A 185 1.90 -0.39 -2.18
C LEU A 185 2.83 0.64 -2.82
N TRP A 186 2.58 1.92 -2.60
CA TRP A 186 3.46 2.99 -3.06
C TRP A 186 4.56 3.22 -2.03
N ARG A 187 5.79 3.47 -2.50
CA ARG A 187 6.83 3.99 -1.61
C ARG A 187 6.60 5.48 -1.44
N ALA A 188 6.15 5.87 -0.26
CA ALA A 188 5.83 7.24 0.08
C ALA A 188 7.08 8.00 0.50
N ASP A 189 7.75 8.63 -0.46
CA ASP A 189 8.97 9.42 -0.21
C ASP A 189 8.67 10.79 0.43
N ARG A 190 7.40 11.23 0.43
CA ARG A 190 6.95 12.54 0.90
C ARG A 190 5.59 12.41 1.58
N TRP A 191 5.44 13.08 2.73
CA TRP A 191 4.20 13.09 3.51
C TRP A 191 3.79 14.52 3.87
N LEU A 192 2.49 14.79 3.79
CA LEU A 192 1.83 15.88 4.51
C LEU A 192 0.98 15.27 5.63
N ILE A 193 1.10 15.82 6.83
CA ILE A 193 0.55 15.23 8.05
C ILE A 193 -0.20 16.34 8.80
N HIS A 194 -1.44 16.06 9.20
CA HIS A 194 -2.30 16.98 9.96
C HIS A 194 -2.86 16.30 11.20
#